data_AF-B6VAX3-F1
#
_entry.id   AF-B6VAX3-F1
#
_cell.length_a   1.000
_cell.length_b   1.000
_cell.length_c   1.000
_cell.angle_alpha   90.00
_cell.angle_beta   90.00
_cell.angle_gamma   90.00
#
_symmetry.space_group_name_H-M   'P 1'
#
loop_
_entity.id
_entity.type
_entity.pdbx_description
1 polymer ?
#
loop_
_entity_poly.entity_id
_entity_poly.type
_entity_poly.pdbx_seq_one_letter_code
_entity_poly.pdbx_strand_id
1 'polypeptide(L)' 'QIDLNITCRYAGVFHVEKNGRYSISRTEAADLCKAFNSSLPTMAQMQKALDQGFETCRYGFIEGHVV' A
#
# COMPACT_ATOMS: atom_id res chain seq x y z
N GLN A 1 17.76 5.44 -10.31
CA GLN A 1 16.70 6.28 -9.74
C GLN A 1 15.56 5.36 -9.29
N ILE A 2 14.94 5.64 -8.14
CA ILE A 2 13.79 4.86 -7.65
C ILE A 2 12.56 5.75 -7.84
N ASP A 3 11.58 5.26 -8.58
CA ASP A 3 10.32 5.96 -8.79
C ASP A 3 9.24 5.31 -7.94
N LEU A 4 8.50 6.13 -7.18
CA LEU A 4 7.40 5.69 -6.33
C LEU A 4 6.11 6.32 -6.85
N ASN A 5 5.23 5.51 -7.42
CA ASN A 5 3.91 5.94 -7.86
C ASN A 5 2.91 5.72 -6.72
N ILE A 6 2.25 6.78 -6.26
CA ILE A 6 1.43 6.79 -5.06
C ILE A 6 0.02 7.23 -5.40
N THR A 7 -0.99 6.47 -4.97
CA THR A 7 -2.40 6.83 -5.21
C THR A 7 -2.93 7.83 -4.18
N CYS A 8 -4.13 8.36 -4.44
CA CYS A 8 -4.89 9.11 -3.43
C CYS A 8 -5.13 8.26 -2.17
N ARG A 9 -5.38 8.96 -1.06
CA ARG A 9 -5.64 8.35 0.26
C ARG A 9 -7.14 8.16 0.48
N TYR A 10 -7.54 6.96 0.87
CA TYR A 10 -8.93 6.59 1.19
C TYR A 10 -8.96 6.03 2.62
N ALA A 11 -9.67 6.69 3.52
CA ALA A 11 -9.60 6.43 4.96
C ALA A 11 -8.16 6.36 5.54
N GLY A 12 -7.19 7.02 4.88
CA GLY A 12 -5.76 6.98 5.22
C GLY A 12 -4.93 5.92 4.49
N VAL A 13 -5.55 4.97 3.80
CA VAL A 13 -4.90 3.91 2.99
C VAL A 13 -4.54 4.44 1.61
N PHE A 14 -3.38 4.05 1.09
CA PHE A 14 -2.91 4.37 -0.26
C PHE A 14 -2.05 3.23 -0.81
N HIS A 15 -1.99 3.11 -2.13
CA HIS A 15 -1.14 2.15 -2.82
C HIS A 15 0.18 2.81 -3.25
N VAL A 16 1.28 2.05 -3.14
CA VAL A 16 2.61 2.46 -3.59
C VAL A 16 3.17 1.41 -4.55
N GLU A 17 3.51 1.85 -5.75
CA GLU A 17 4.20 1.02 -6.74
C GLU A 17 5.63 1.54 -6.98
N LYS A 18 6.61 0.63 -6.92
CA LYS A 18 8.02 0.96 -7.15
C LYS A 18 8.40 0.63 -8.59
N ASN A 19 8.97 1.59 -9.32
CA ASN A 19 9.51 1.42 -10.67
C ASN A 19 8.52 0.81 -11.69
N GLY A 20 7.20 0.98 -11.50
CA GLY A 20 6.17 0.44 -12.39
C GLY A 20 6.11 -1.10 -12.48
N ARG A 21 6.66 -1.81 -11.49
CA ARG A 21 6.68 -3.29 -11.45
C ARG A 21 6.47 -3.80 -10.02
N TYR A 22 6.15 -5.09 -9.90
CA TYR A 22 6.20 -5.80 -8.61
C TYR A 22 7.66 -6.02 -8.21
N SER A 23 8.21 -5.06 -7.47
CA SER A 23 9.63 -5.06 -7.06
C SER A 23 9.82 -4.70 -5.59
N ILE A 24 8.79 -4.87 -4.76
CA ILE A 24 8.82 -4.60 -3.32
C ILE A 24 8.72 -5.94 -2.61
N SER A 25 9.59 -6.19 -1.64
CA SER A 25 9.51 -7.35 -0.74
C SER A 25 8.71 -7.02 0.52
N ARG A 26 8.28 -8.02 1.30
CA ARG A 26 7.50 -7.79 2.53
C ARG A 26 8.23 -6.93 3.56
N THR A 27 9.54 -7.11 3.73
CA THR A 27 10.36 -6.29 4.62
C THR A 27 10.47 -4.86 4.10
N GLU A 28 10.74 -4.72 2.80
CA GLU A 28 10.81 -3.41 2.14
C GLU A 28 9.47 -2.66 2.19
N ALA A 29 8.33 -3.35 2.09
CA ALA A 29 7.01 -2.74 2.22
C ALA A 29 6.82 -2.07 3.59
N ALA A 30 7.22 -2.73 4.67
CA ALA A 30 7.15 -2.16 6.02
C ALA A 30 8.06 -0.94 6.18
N ASP A 31 9.26 -0.98 5.61
CA ASP A 31 10.21 0.15 5.65
C ASP A 31 9.73 1.33 4.79
N LEU A 32 9.13 1.07 3.62
CA LEU A 32 8.50 2.09 2.78
C LEU A 32 7.34 2.78 3.51
N CYS A 33 6.45 2.01 4.15
CA CYS A 33 5.37 2.60 4.95
C CYS A 33 5.92 3.51 6.06
N LYS A 34 6.96 3.06 6.79
CA LYS A 34 7.61 3.88 7.83
C LYS A 34 8.22 5.16 7.26
N ALA A 35 8.84 5.11 6.08
CA ALA A 35 9.38 6.29 5.41
C ALA A 35 8.30 7.34 5.09
N PHE A 36 7.05 6.90 4.90
CA PHE A 36 5.87 7.77 4.75
C PHE A 36 5.18 8.12 6.09
N ASN A 37 5.82 7.90 7.24
CA ASN A 37 5.20 8.01 8.57
C ASN A 37 3.85 7.28 8.66
N SER A 38 3.77 6.13 7.99
CA SER A 38 2.58 5.29 7.87
C SER A 38 2.91 3.86 8.31
N SER A 39 1.91 2.99 8.35
CA SER A 39 2.08 1.56 8.65
C SER A 39 1.49 0.71 7.53
N LEU A 40 1.84 -0.57 7.49
CA LEU A 40 1.08 -1.54 6.70
C LEU A 40 -0.37 -1.52 7.22
N PRO A 41 -1.37 -1.45 6.32
CA PRO A 41 -2.76 -1.38 6.75
C PRO A 41 -3.22 -2.74 7.29
N THR A 42 -4.15 -2.72 8.24
CA THR A 42 -4.85 -3.93 8.68
C THR A 42 -5.97 -4.29 7.69
N MET A 43 -6.48 -5.53 7.74
CA MET A 43 -7.65 -5.91 6.93
C MET A 43 -8.88 -5.01 7.19
N ALA A 44 -9.08 -4.58 8.45
CA ALA A 44 -10.18 -3.68 8.79
C ALA A 44 -10.01 -2.27 8.17
N GLN A 45 -8.77 -1.77 8.09
CA GLN A 45 -8.47 -0.49 7.42
C GLN A 45 -8.64 -0.60 5.90
N MET A 46 -8.22 -1.72 5.31
CA MET A 46 -8.44 -2.00 3.89
C MET A 46 -9.92 -2.05 3.53
N GLN A 47 -10.73 -2.76 4.32
CA GLN A 47 -12.18 -2.83 4.10
C GLN A 47 -12.82 -1.43 4.19
N LYS A 48 -12.45 -0.63 5.19
CA LYS A 48 -12.95 0.75 5.32
C LYS A 48 -12.54 1.62 4.13
N ALA A 49 -11.34 1.44 3.59
CA ALA A 49 -10.89 2.16 2.41
C ALA A 49 -11.68 1.73 1.16
N LEU A 50 -11.94 0.43 1.00
CA LEU A 50 -12.76 -0.13 -0.07
C LEU A 50 -14.19 0.45 -0.04
N ASP A 51 -14.79 0.54 1.15
CA ASP A 51 -16.13 1.14 1.33
C ASP A 51 -16.16 2.64 0.92
N GLN A 52 -15.00 3.31 0.89
CA GLN A 52 -14.83 4.67 0.40
C GLN A 52 -14.42 4.76 -1.09
N GLY A 53 -14.41 3.63 -1.80
CA GLY A 53 -14.08 3.55 -3.22
C GLY A 53 -12.61 3.27 -3.53
N PHE A 54 -11.82 2.77 -2.57
CA PHE A 54 -10.45 2.36 -2.84
C PHE A 54 -10.40 1.01 -3.55
N GLU A 55 -10.01 1.01 -4.81
CA GLU A 55 -9.70 -0.18 -5.58
C GLU A 55 -8.44 0.04 -6.41
N THR A 56 -7.67 -1.03 -6.63
CA THR A 56 -6.53 -1.00 -7.55
C THR A 56 -6.45 -2.32 -8.31
N CYS A 57 -5.87 -2.29 -9.50
CA CYS A 57 -5.61 -3.50 -10.30
C CYS A 57 -4.21 -4.07 -10.02
N ARG A 58 -3.72 -3.95 -8.77
CA ARG A 58 -2.37 -4.35 -8.37
C ARG A 58 -2.40 -5.03 -7.02
N TYR A 59 -1.66 -6.14 -6.89
CA TYR A 59 -1.49 -6.81 -5.60
C TYR A 59 -0.50 -6.05 -4.71
N GLY A 60 -0.84 -5.90 -3.43
CA GLY A 60 -0.05 -5.16 -2.45
C GLY A 60 0.08 -5.85 -1.10
N PHE A 61 1.11 -5.49 -0.34
CA PHE A 61 1.30 -6.00 1.02
C PHE A 61 0.45 -5.23 2.02
N ILE A 62 -0.16 -5.97 2.94
CA ILE A 62 -0.83 -5.46 4.12
C ILE A 62 -0.35 -6.20 5.36
N GLU A 63 -0.86 -5.88 6.54
CA GLU A 63 -0.49 -6.61 7.75
C GLU A 63 -0.92 -8.09 7.63
N GLY A 64 0.05 -8.99 7.73
CA GLY A 64 -0.19 -10.44 7.64
C GLY A 64 -0.27 -10.99 6.21
N HIS A 65 -0.77 -10.22 5.23
CA HIS A 65 -1.31 -10.76 3.97
C HIS A 65 -0.85 -9.99 2.73
N VAL A 66 -1.19 -10.53 1.56
CA VAL A 66 -1.15 -9.84 0.26
C VAL A 66 -2.59 -9.78 -0.26
N VAL A 67 -3.02 -8.61 -0.72
CA VAL A 67 -4.39 -8.36 -1.24
C VAL A 67 -4.35 -7.73 -2.61
#